data_AF-A0A941YDU5-F1
#
_entry.id   AF-A0A941YDU5-F1
#
_cell.length_a   1.000
_cell.length_b   1.000
_cell.length_c   1.000
_cell.angle_alpha   90.00
_cell.angle_beta   90.00
_cell.angle_gamma   90.00
#
_symmetry.space_group_name_H-M   'P 1'
#
loop_
_entity.id
_entity.type
_entity.pdbx_description
1 polymer ?
#
loop_
_entity_poly.entity_id
_entity_poly.type
_entity_poly.pdbx_seq_one_letter_code
_entity_poly.pdbx_strand_id
1 'polypeptide(L)' 'MNWKIIGAGALGGALTAARVDYSSFKTWKSFKDACAYDWGLAAWRWVQGAVIGAVTAGGLTQLV' A
#
# COMPACT_ATOMS: atom_id res chain seq x y z
N MET A 1 -12.96 -2.72 19.22
CA MET A 1 -12.04 -2.57 18.07
C MET A 1 -12.79 -1.87 16.95
N ASN A 2 -12.37 -0.66 16.54
CA ASN A 2 -13.04 0.06 15.46
C ASN A 2 -12.52 -0.43 14.10
N TRP A 3 -13.13 -1.50 13.59
CA TRP A 3 -12.73 -2.15 12.34
C TRP A 3 -12.80 -1.23 11.11
N LYS A 4 -13.65 -0.20 11.13
CA LYS A 4 -13.72 0.79 10.05
C LYS A 4 -12.45 1.65 9.99
N ILE A 5 -11.94 2.08 11.14
CA ILE A 5 -10.70 2.88 11.23
C ILE A 5 -9.49 2.04 10.86
N ILE A 6 -9.41 0.79 11.33
CA ILE A 6 -8.31 -0.12 10.99
C ILE A 6 -8.32 -0.43 9.49
N GLY A 7 -9.50 -0.69 8.90
CA GLY A 7 -9.64 -0.91 7.46
C GLY A 7 -9.24 0.32 6.64
N ALA A 8 -9.64 1.52 7.05
CA ALA A 8 -9.24 2.76 6.39
C ALA A 8 -7.72 3.01 6.51
N GLY A 9 -7.12 2.72 7.67
CA GLY A 9 -5.69 2.78 7.89
C GLY A 9 -4.93 1.80 6.99
N ALA A 10 -5.41 0.56 6.87
CA ALA A 10 -4.83 -0.44 6.00
C ALA A 10 -4.87 0.00 4.53
N LEU A 11 -6.02 0.47 4.05
CA LEU A 11 -6.14 0.97 2.68
C LEU A 11 -5.26 2.20 2.44
N GLY A 12 -5.22 3.14 3.38
CA GLY A 12 -4.37 4.33 3.29
C GLY A 12 -2.87 3.98 3.24
N GLY A 13 -2.44 3.02 4.04
CA GLY A 13 -1.06 2.53 4.04
C GLY A 13 -0.70 1.79 2.76
N ALA A 14 -1.59 0.93 2.24
CA ALA A 14 -1.42 0.25 0.97
C ALA A 14 -1.30 1.22 -0.21
N LEU A 15 -2.18 2.22 -0.28
CA LEU A 15 -2.17 3.24 -1.33
C LEU A 15 -0.91 4.13 -1.26
N THR A 16 -0.45 4.43 -0.05
CA THR A 16 0.79 5.18 0.16
C THR A 16 2.00 4.39 -0.32
N ALA A 17 2.05 3.08 -0.03
CA ALA A 17 3.09 2.20 -0.55
C ALA A 17 3.01 2.08 -2.08
N ALA A 18 1.81 1.95 -2.65
CA ALA A 18 1.60 1.91 -4.10
C ALA A 18 2.04 3.18 -4.83
N ARG A 19 2.08 4.33 -4.14
CA ARG A 19 2.61 5.57 -4.70
C ARG A 19 4.11 5.48 -5.02
N VAL A 20 4.87 4.63 -4.33
CA VAL A 20 6.30 4.38 -4.63
C VAL A 20 6.45 3.74 -6.01
N ASP A 21 5.53 2.86 -6.37
CA ASP A 21 5.52 2.16 -7.66
C ASP A 21 4.93 3.01 -8.80
N TYR A 22 4.15 4.04 -8.46
CA TYR A 22 3.53 4.97 -9.42
C TYR A 22 4.54 5.71 -10.30
N SER A 23 5.74 6.02 -9.79
CA SER A 23 6.80 6.62 -10.62
C SER A 23 7.22 5.69 -11.76
N SER A 24 7.28 4.38 -11.51
CA SER A 24 7.62 3.36 -12.50
C SER A 24 6.51 3.26 -13.54
N PHE A 25 5.25 3.25 -13.13
CA PHE A 25 4.09 3.17 -14.03
C PHE A 25 4.05 4.32 -15.04
N LYS A 26 4.42 5.54 -14.62
CA LYS A 26 4.50 6.70 -15.51
C LYS A 26 5.58 6.59 -16.59
N THR A 27 6.59 5.75 -16.38
CA THR A 27 7.71 5.58 -17.33
C THR A 27 7.46 4.47 -18.35
N TRP A 28 6.40 3.68 -18.16
CA TRP A 28 6.06 2.60 -19.08
C TRP A 28 5.64 3.16 -20.44
N LYS A 29 6.27 2.64 -21.49
CA LYS A 29 5.97 3.02 -22.88
C LYS A 29 5.26 1.90 -23.62
N SER A 30 5.22 0.70 -23.05
CA SER A 30 4.62 -0.48 -23.64
C SER A 30 4.13 -1.47 -22.60
N PHE A 31 3.26 -2.38 -23.02
CA PHE A 31 2.83 -3.51 -22.19
C PHE A 31 3.98 -4.44 -21.80
N LYS A 32 5.12 -4.42 -22.53
CA LYS A 32 6.31 -5.17 -22.14
C LYS A 32 6.89 -4.67 -20.81
N ASP A 33 6.84 -3.36 -20.57
CA ASP A 33 7.34 -2.76 -19.32
C ASP A 33 6.47 -3.18 -18.13
N ALA A 34 5.16 -3.32 -18.35
CA ALA A 34 4.24 -3.87 -17.37
C ALA A 34 4.51 -5.36 -17.10
N CYS A 35 4.77 -6.17 -18.12
CA CYS A 35 5.05 -7.60 -17.93
C CYS A 35 6.43 -7.86 -17.30
N ALA A 36 7.42 -7.00 -17.56
CA ALA A 36 8.74 -7.09 -16.97
C ALA A 36 8.81 -6.52 -15.54
N TYR A 37 7.75 -5.86 -15.08
CA TYR A 37 7.67 -5.29 -13.76
C TYR A 37 7.57 -6.37 -12.68
N ASP A 38 8.29 -6.19 -11.58
CA ASP A 38 8.24 -7.10 -10.44
C ASP A 38 6.96 -6.84 -9.61
N TRP A 39 5.86 -7.45 -10.06
CA TRP A 39 4.58 -7.42 -9.38
C TRP A 39 4.61 -8.10 -8.02
N GLY A 40 5.49 -9.08 -7.82
CA GLY A 40 5.64 -9.76 -6.54
C GLY A 40 6.17 -8.82 -5.47
N LEU A 41 7.23 -8.08 -5.80
CA LEU A 41 7.78 -7.04 -4.93
C LEU A 41 6.79 -5.90 -4.68
N ALA A 42 6.09 -5.44 -5.72
CA ALA A 42 5.09 -4.37 -5.58
C ALA A 42 3.92 -4.80 -4.68
N ALA A 43 3.35 -5.98 -4.92
CA ALA A 43 2.29 -6.52 -4.07
C ALA A 43 2.76 -6.67 -2.61
N TRP A 44 4.00 -7.14 -2.40
CA TRP A 44 4.56 -7.25 -1.06
C TRP A 44 4.68 -5.90 -0.36
N ARG A 45 5.14 -4.86 -1.07
CA ARG A 45 5.19 -3.48 -0.54
C ARG A 45 3.80 -2.97 -0.17
N TRP A 46 2.79 -3.25 -0.98
CA TRP A 46 1.40 -2.83 -0.70
C TRP A 46 0.85 -3.52 0.54
N VAL A 47 1.13 -4.81 0.72
CA VAL A 47 0.76 -5.57 1.92
C VAL A 47 1.48 -5.02 3.16
N GLN A 48 2.79 -4.75 3.07
CA GLN A 48 3.54 -4.13 4.16
C GLN A 48 2.97 -2.76 4.54
N GLY A 49 2.68 -1.93 3.55
CA GLY A 49 2.00 -0.65 3.74
C GLY A 49 0.63 -0.81 4.43
N ALA A 50 -0.15 -1.81 4.01
CA ALA A 50 -1.45 -2.10 4.61
C ALA A 50 -1.33 -2.51 6.09
N VAL A 51 -0.38 -3.38 6.42
CA VAL A 51 -0.16 -3.81 7.81
C VAL A 51 0.29 -2.64 8.67
N ILE A 52 1.25 -1.84 8.19
CA ILE A 52 1.72 -0.65 8.90
C ILE A 52 0.57 0.34 9.13
N GLY A 53 -0.23 0.60 8.10
CA GLY A 53 -1.38 1.50 8.19
C GLY A 53 -2.46 0.99 9.16
N ALA A 54 -2.74 -0.33 9.14
CA ALA A 54 -3.67 -0.97 10.06
C ALA A 54 -3.21 -0.89 11.52
N VAL A 55 -1.93 -1.18 11.78
CA VAL A 55 -1.32 -1.13 13.12
C VAL A 55 -1.28 0.31 13.62
N THR A 56 -0.88 1.25 12.78
CA THR A 56 -0.82 2.68 13.12
C THR A 56 -2.21 3.20 13.48
N ALA A 57 -3.22 2.89 12.67
CA ALA A 57 -4.60 3.27 12.95
C ALA A 57 -5.14 2.59 14.23
N GLY A 58 -4.84 1.30 14.43
CA GLY A 58 -5.22 0.56 15.63
C GLY A 58 -4.59 1.11 16.91
N GLY A 59 -3.30 1.47 16.88
CA GLY A 59 -2.58 2.09 18.00
C GLY A 59 -3.04 3.51 18.28
N LEU A 60 -3.28 4.33 17.24
CA LEU A 60 -3.90 5.65 17.38
C LEU A 60 -5.30 5.57 18.01
N THR A 61 -6.07 4.52 17.71
CA THR A 61 -7.40 4.32 18.32
C THR A 61 -7.32 3.93 19.80
N GLN A 62 -6.16 3.49 20.31
CA GLN A 62 -5.98 3.23 21.75
C GLN A 62 -5.49 4.46 22.53
N LEU A 63 -5.00 5.49 21.83
CA LEU A 63 -4.46 6.72 22.43
C LEU A 63 -5.50 7.86 22.52
N VAL A 64 -6.66 7.72 21.86
CA VAL A 64 -7.75 8.71 21.80
C VAL A 64 -9.03 8.08 22.33
#